data_AF-A0A352S9K5-F1
#
_entry.id   AF-A0A352S9K5-F1
#
_cell.length_a   1.000
_cell.length_b   1.000
_cell.length_c   1.000
_cell.angle_alpha   90.00
_cell.angle_beta   90.00
_cell.angle_gamma   90.00
#
_symmetry.space_group_name_H-M   'P 1'
#
loop_
_entity.id
_entity.type
_entity.pdbx_description
1 polymer ?
#
loop_
_entity_poly.entity_id
_entity_poly.type
_entity_poly.pdbx_seq_one_letter_code
_entity_poly.pdbx_strand_id
1 'polypeptide(L)' 'IADEALTLGGCEAVKNVIVYRRTGGNVAWTEGRDRSMEDVSAGQSDNCPAEPVGAEHPLFVLYT' A
#
# COMPACT_ATOMS: atom_id res chain seq x y z
N ILE A 1 13.48 -8.82 -0.26
CA ILE A 1 12.93 -7.51 0.21
C ILE A 1 11.70 -7.19 -0.66
N ALA A 2 10.64 -6.55 -0.16
CA ALA A 2 9.40 -6.35 -0.92
C ALA A 2 9.63 -5.64 -2.27
N ASP A 3 10.57 -4.68 -2.31
CA ASP A 3 10.96 -3.99 -3.54
C ASP A 3 11.58 -4.91 -4.60
N GLU A 4 12.42 -5.85 -4.21
CA GLU A 4 13.05 -6.79 -5.16
C GLU A 4 11.99 -7.65 -5.85
N ALA A 5 10.95 -8.06 -5.11
CA ALA A 5 9.88 -8.89 -5.67
C ALA A 5 9.13 -8.18 -6.80
N LEU A 6 8.95 -6.85 -6.70
CA LEU A 6 8.32 -6.05 -7.76
C LEU A 6 9.13 -6.03 -9.07
N THR A 7 10.42 -6.37 -9.01
CA THR A 7 11.31 -6.43 -10.19
C THR A 7 11.28 -7.78 -10.91
N LEU A 8 10.70 -8.83 -10.31
CA LEU A 8 10.70 -10.20 -10.84
C LEU A 8 9.65 -10.44 -11.94
N GLY A 9 8.87 -9.43 -12.32
CA GLY A 9 7.78 -9.52 -13.30
C GLY A 9 6.45 -10.00 -12.68
N GLY A 10 5.36 -9.85 -13.42
CA GLY A 10 4.01 -10.22 -12.96
C GLY A 10 3.37 -9.23 -11.97
N CYS A 11 4.06 -8.12 -11.68
CA CYS A 11 3.62 -7.06 -10.78
C CYS A 11 3.26 -5.77 -11.52
N GLU A 12 3.04 -5.81 -12.83
CA GLU A 12 2.83 -4.63 -13.69
C GLU A 12 1.57 -3.84 -13.29
N ALA A 13 0.62 -4.49 -12.62
CA ALA A 13 -0.58 -3.85 -12.08
C ALA A 13 -0.30 -2.97 -10.84
N VAL A 14 0.83 -3.16 -10.15
CA VAL A 14 1.19 -2.40 -8.95
C VAL A 14 1.75 -1.04 -9.34
N LYS A 15 0.92 0.01 -9.21
CA LYS A 15 1.30 1.39 -9.57
C LYS A 15 1.73 2.24 -8.39
N ASN A 16 1.28 1.88 -7.19
CA ASN A 16 1.40 2.69 -5.98
C ASN A 16 1.81 1.80 -4.80
N VAL A 17 2.86 2.18 -4.08
CA VAL A 17 3.32 1.50 -2.86
C VAL A 17 3.29 2.49 -1.71
N ILE A 18 2.52 2.18 -0.66
CA ILE A 18 2.48 2.98 0.56
C ILE A 18 3.50 2.43 1.55
N VAL A 19 4.49 3.24 1.89
CA VAL A 19 5.61 2.85 2.75
C VAL A 19 5.41 3.42 4.15
N TYR A 20 5.28 2.53 5.13
CA TYR A 20 5.24 2.91 6.54
C TYR A 20 6.65 2.91 7.15
N ARG A 21 7.07 4.05 7.71
CA ARG A 21 8.39 4.19 8.33
C ARG A 21 8.41 3.58 9.73
N ARG A 22 8.75 2.29 9.83
CA ARG A 22 8.82 1.59 11.13
C ARG A 22 10.08 1.84 11.95
N THR A 23 11.24 1.96 11.29
CA THR A 23 12.57 2.01 11.95
C THR A 23 13.36 3.28 11.67
N GLY A 24 13.01 4.05 10.62
CA GLY A 24 13.76 5.23 10.20
C GLY A 24 15.06 4.94 9.43
N GLY A 25 15.34 3.67 9.12
CA GLY A 25 16.51 3.29 8.31
C GLY A 25 16.44 3.83 6.87
N ASN A 26 17.61 3.93 6.23
CA ASN A 26 17.69 4.27 4.82
C ASN A 26 17.19 3.10 3.96
N VAL A 27 16.27 3.36 3.04
CA VAL A 27 15.64 2.36 2.16
C VAL A 27 15.71 2.86 0.72
N ALA A 28 15.71 1.92 -0.23
CA ALA A 28 15.56 2.25 -1.64
C ALA A 28 14.20 2.93 -1.88
N TRP A 29 14.14 3.84 -2.86
CA TRP A 29 12.93 4.59 -3.17
C TRP A 29 12.78 4.74 -4.69
N THR A 30 11.58 4.47 -5.20
CA THR A 30 11.23 4.61 -6.60
C THR A 30 10.29 5.80 -6.78
N GLU A 31 10.79 6.86 -7.43
CA GLU A 31 10.00 8.06 -7.74
C GLU A 31 8.76 7.73 -8.58
N GLY A 32 7.63 8.35 -8.27
CA GLY A 32 6.35 8.13 -8.95
C GLY A 32 5.56 6.90 -8.48
N ARG A 33 6.21 5.90 -7.89
CA ARG A 33 5.56 4.67 -7.36
C ARG A 33 5.39 4.72 -5.84
N ASP A 34 6.46 5.05 -5.13
CA ASP A 34 6.51 4.96 -3.67
C ASP A 34 6.02 6.25 -3.01
N ARG A 35 5.20 6.10 -1.97
CA ARG A 35 4.66 7.22 -1.18
C ARG A 35 4.77 6.93 0.31
N SER A 36 5.13 7.94 1.10
CA SER A 36 5.16 7.83 2.56
C SER A 36 3.74 7.73 3.12
N MET A 37 3.51 6.81 4.06
CA MET A 37 2.24 6.72 4.78
C MET A 37 1.93 8.01 5.55
N GLU A 38 2.94 8.66 6.11
CA GLU A 38 2.79 9.94 6.83
C GLU A 38 2.28 11.03 5.88
N ASP A 39 2.90 11.15 4.70
CA ASP A 39 2.54 12.19 3.73
C ASP A 39 1.14 11.99 3.13
N VAL A 40 0.75 10.74 2.84
CA VAL A 40 -0.58 10.47 2.26
C VAL A 40 -1.71 10.60 3.29
N SER A 41 -1.42 10.36 4.57
CA SER A 41 -2.41 10.50 5.64
C SER A 41 -2.47 11.92 6.21
N ALA A 42 -1.42 12.72 6.03
CA ALA A 42 -1.39 14.11 6.47
C ALA A 42 -2.57 14.92 5.89
N GLY A 43 -3.35 15.52 6.78
CA GLY A 43 -4.50 16.36 6.40
C GLY A 43 -5.73 15.60 5.89
N GLN A 44 -5.71 14.26 5.89
CA GLN A 44 -6.92 13.47 5.62
C GLN A 44 -7.91 13.59 6.79
N SER A 45 -9.18 13.35 6.49
CA SER A 45 -10.26 13.34 7.47
C SER A 45 -10.12 12.18 8.45
N ASP A 46 -10.34 12.43 9.75
CA ASP A 46 -10.48 11.38 10.77
C ASP A 46 -11.81 10.61 10.64
N ASN A 47 -12.72 11.09 9.79
CA ASN A 47 -13.97 10.42 9.46
C ASN A 47 -13.90 9.80 8.06
N CYS A 48 -14.08 8.48 7.99
CA CYS A 48 -14.21 7.70 6.77
C CYS A 48 -15.45 6.81 6.91
N PRO A 49 -16.57 7.13 6.24
CA PRO A 49 -17.78 6.30 6.32
C PRO A 49 -17.52 4.92 5.73
N ALA A 50 -18.11 3.89 6.34
CA ALA A 50 -17.98 2.52 5.84
C ALA A 50 -18.75 2.34 4.52
N GLU A 51 -18.12 1.66 3.56
CA GLU A 51 -18.77 1.29 2.31
C GLU A 51 -19.77 0.14 2.54
N PRO A 52 -21.05 0.27 2.18
CA PRO A 52 -22.02 -0.82 2.31
C PRO A 52 -21.75 -1.91 1.28
N VAL A 53 -21.52 -3.14 1.74
CA VAL A 53 -21.31 -4.30 0.89
C VAL A 53 -22.31 -5.42 1.22
N GLY A 54 -22.60 -6.29 0.25
CA GLY A 54 -23.46 -7.46 0.46
C GLY A 54 -22.79 -8.54 1.31
N ALA A 55 -23.58 -9.50 1.81
CA ALA A 55 -23.10 -10.55 2.72
C ALA A 55 -21.98 -11.44 2.12
N GLU A 56 -22.02 -11.66 0.81
CA GLU A 56 -21.06 -12.51 0.08
C GLU A 56 -19.91 -11.71 -0.56
N HIS A 57 -19.75 -10.41 -0.23
CA HIS A 57 -18.66 -9.63 -0.78
C HIS A 57 -17.32 -10.14 -0.23
N PRO A 58 -16.31 -10.43 -1.08
CA PRO A 58 -15.00 -10.87 -0.61
C PRO A 58 -14.38 -9.85 0.35
N LEU A 59 -13.93 -10.31 1.52
CA LEU A 59 -13.32 -9.45 2.54
C LEU A 59 -11.80 -9.36 2.40
N PHE A 60 -11.13 -10.50 2.24
CA PHE A 60 -9.68 -10.57 2.03
C PHE A 60 -9.29 -11.84 1.27
N VAL A 61 -8.06 -11.85 0.74
CA VAL A 61 -7.40 -13.03 0.18
C VAL A 61 -6.21 -13.36 1.07
N LEU A 62 -6.14 -14.61 1.55
CA LEU A 62 -5.00 -15.13 2.30
C LEU A 62 -4.45 -16.34 1.54
N TYR A 63 -3.24 -16.20 1.01
CA TYR A 63 -2.53 -17.29 0.37
C TYR A 63 -2.12 -18.34 1.42
N THR A 64 -2.29 -19.61 1.08
CA THR A 64 -1.87 -20.78 1.89
C THR A 64 -0.55 -21.35 1.40
#